data_AF-A0A3C0N521-F1
#
_entry.id   AF-A0A3C0N521-F1
#
_cell.length_a   1.000
_cell.length_b   1.000
_cell.length_c   1.000
_cell.angle_alpha   90.00
_cell.angle_beta   90.00
_cell.angle_gamma   90.00
#
_symmetry.space_group_name_H-M   'P 1'
#
loop_
_entity.id
_entity.type
_entity.pdbx_description
1 polymer ?
#
loop_
_entity_poly.entity_id
_entity_poly.type
_entity_poly.pdbx_seq_one_letter_code
_entity_poly.pdbx_strand_id
1 'polypeptide(L)'
;RQLIQLLTIALVAIAMSILLVGEPSLAASSKSPTINVYRDPSCSCCGGWIDHLAAKGFQPTSIATSDMETIKQQYGVPGDLASCHTAVIDKYVIEGHVPVEDIKRLLVEKPNVTGIAV
;
A
#
# COMPACT_ATOMS: atom_id res chain seq x y z
N ARG A 1 26.51 -37.91 -42.83
CA ARG A 1 26.98 -36.79 -41.99
C ARG A 1 26.10 -35.54 -42.15
N GLN A 2 25.90 -35.00 -43.37
CA GLN A 2 25.01 -33.85 -43.58
C GLN A 2 23.53 -34.10 -43.23
N LEU A 3 23.00 -35.28 -43.51
CA LEU A 3 21.63 -35.68 -43.09
C LEU A 3 21.44 -35.74 -41.56
N ILE A 4 22.49 -36.11 -40.82
CA ILE A 4 22.48 -36.15 -39.34
C ILE A 4 22.55 -34.72 -38.78
N GLN A 5 23.32 -33.83 -39.41
CA GLN A 5 23.40 -32.41 -39.03
C GLN A 5 22.09 -31.64 -39.32
N LEU A 6 21.36 -31.98 -40.39
CA LEU A 6 20.08 -31.37 -40.71
C LEU A 6 18.96 -31.81 -39.74
N LEU A 7 18.99 -33.07 -39.27
CA LEU A 7 18.08 -33.58 -38.25
C LEU A 7 18.32 -32.94 -36.87
N THR A 8 19.57 -32.66 -36.49
CA THR A 8 19.87 -31.98 -35.21
C THR A 8 19.47 -30.50 -35.22
N ILE A 9 19.59 -29.80 -36.36
CA ILE A 9 19.17 -28.40 -36.48
C ILE A 9 17.64 -28.28 -36.39
N ALA A 10 16.89 -29.22 -36.99
CA ALA A 10 15.43 -29.25 -36.92
C ALA A 10 14.88 -29.50 -35.48
N LEU A 11 15.57 -30.33 -34.69
CA LEU A 11 15.19 -30.62 -33.29
C LEU A 11 15.42 -29.43 -32.34
N VAL A 12 16.46 -28.63 -32.56
CA VAL A 12 16.75 -27.43 -31.74
C VAL A 12 15.76 -26.29 -32.03
N ALA A 13 15.31 -26.14 -33.28
CA ALA A 13 14.32 -25.12 -33.65
C ALA A 13 12.91 -25.37 -33.07
N ILE A 14 12.54 -26.65 -32.89
CA ILE A 14 11.24 -27.03 -32.30
C ILE A 14 11.25 -26.80 -30.78
N ALA A 15 12.38 -27.04 -30.10
CA ALA A 15 12.51 -26.79 -28.67
C ALA A 15 12.50 -25.30 -28.31
N MET A 16 12.95 -24.43 -29.22
CA MET A 16 13.03 -22.98 -28.99
C MET A 16 11.71 -22.24 -29.23
N SER A 17 10.70 -22.90 -29.82
CA SER A 17 9.38 -22.32 -30.09
C SER A 17 8.37 -22.51 -28.94
N ILE A 18 8.72 -23.29 -27.91
CA ILE A 18 7.79 -23.67 -26.81
C ILE A 18 7.99 -22.80 -25.55
N LEU A 19 9.03 -21.95 -25.48
CA LEU A 19 9.28 -21.09 -24.32
C LEU A 19 8.56 -19.72 -24.35
N LEU A 20 7.65 -19.49 -25.31
CA LEU A 20 6.86 -18.26 -25.40
C LEU A 20 5.41 -18.45 -24.96
N VAL A 21 5.14 -19.40 -24.04
CA VAL A 21 3.90 -19.37 -23.26
C VAL A 21 3.98 -18.16 -22.35
N GLY A 22 3.36 -17.06 -22.81
CA GLY A 22 3.26 -15.82 -22.08
C GLY A 22 2.78 -16.08 -20.65
N GLU A 23 3.50 -15.51 -19.70
CA GLU A 23 3.08 -15.55 -18.31
C GLU A 23 1.63 -15.05 -18.23
N PRO A 24 0.71 -15.79 -17.61
CA PRO A 24 -0.61 -15.25 -17.34
C PRO A 24 -0.38 -14.04 -16.45
N SER A 25 -0.47 -12.85 -17.05
CA SER A 25 -0.50 -11.59 -16.34
C SER A 25 -1.75 -11.64 -15.49
N LEU A 26 -1.59 -12.11 -14.25
CA LEU A 26 -2.56 -11.92 -13.19
C LEU A 26 -2.69 -10.41 -13.06
N ALA A 27 -3.66 -9.84 -13.76
CA ALA A 27 -4.20 -8.54 -13.45
C ALA A 27 -4.78 -8.68 -12.04
N ALA A 28 -3.90 -8.54 -11.04
CA ALA A 28 -4.30 -8.35 -9.67
C ALA A 28 -5.22 -7.14 -9.72
N SER A 29 -6.51 -7.37 -9.53
CA SER A 29 -7.46 -6.31 -9.26
C SER A 29 -6.97 -5.67 -7.97
N SER A 30 -6.16 -4.62 -8.10
CA SER A 30 -5.56 -3.92 -6.98
C SER A 30 -6.68 -3.14 -6.32
N LYS A 31 -7.42 -3.80 -5.43
CA LYS A 31 -8.39 -3.13 -4.59
C LYS A 31 -7.65 -2.01 -3.86
N SER A 32 -8.09 -0.78 -4.07
CA SER A 32 -7.50 0.39 -3.43
C SER A 32 -7.36 0.15 -1.91
N PRO A 33 -6.21 0.45 -1.30
CA PRO A 33 -6.03 0.16 0.12
C PRO A 33 -7.01 0.96 0.98
N THR A 34 -7.74 0.28 1.86
CA THR A 34 -8.65 0.93 2.81
C THR A 34 -7.86 1.48 3.99
N ILE A 35 -8.08 2.74 4.34
CA ILE A 35 -7.40 3.41 5.46
C ILE A 35 -8.45 4.05 6.36
N ASN A 36 -8.48 3.66 7.63
CA ASN A 36 -9.40 4.26 8.61
C ASN A 36 -8.72 5.49 9.20
N VAL A 37 -9.37 6.66 9.13
CA VAL A 37 -8.83 7.93 9.62
C VAL A 37 -9.68 8.39 10.79
N TYR A 38 -9.15 8.23 12.01
CA TYR A 38 -9.75 8.75 13.23
C TYR A 38 -9.35 10.21 13.41
N ARG A 39 -10.34 11.08 13.57
CA ARG A 39 -10.09 12.52 13.72
C ARG A 39 -11.04 13.15 14.72
N ASP A 40 -10.59 14.26 15.30
CA ASP A 40 -11.48 15.14 16.05
C ASP A 40 -12.53 15.76 15.11
N PRO A 41 -13.84 15.75 15.45
CA PRO A 41 -14.90 16.42 14.70
C PRO A 41 -14.62 17.91 14.46
N SER A 42 -13.91 18.57 15.38
CA SER A 42 -13.62 20.00 15.38
C SER A 42 -12.37 20.39 14.58
N CYS A 43 -11.48 19.46 14.17
CA CYS A 43 -10.37 19.85 13.30
C CYS A 43 -10.84 20.03 11.85
N SER A 44 -10.89 21.29 11.43
CA SER A 44 -11.13 21.68 10.03
C SER A 44 -10.01 21.25 9.08
N CYS A 45 -8.84 20.89 9.62
CA CYS A 45 -7.62 20.55 8.89
C CYS A 45 -7.65 19.16 8.21
N CYS A 46 -8.34 18.19 8.82
CA CYS A 46 -8.19 16.77 8.46
C CYS A 46 -8.83 16.41 7.11
N GLY A 47 -9.83 17.17 6.67
CA GLY A 47 -10.57 16.88 5.43
C GLY A 47 -9.67 16.91 4.19
N GLY A 48 -8.79 17.91 4.08
CA GLY A 48 -7.91 18.03 2.92
C GLY A 48 -6.92 16.88 2.76
N TRP A 49 -6.43 16.31 3.86
CA TRP A 49 -5.55 15.14 3.81
C TRP A 49 -6.30 13.86 3.43
N ILE A 50 -7.53 13.69 3.94
CA ILE A 50 -8.43 12.59 3.54
C ILE A 50 -8.75 12.66 2.04
N ASP A 51 -9.09 13.85 1.53
CA ASP A 51 -9.35 14.05 0.10
C ASP A 51 -8.10 13.75 -0.74
N HIS A 52 -6.92 14.14 -0.25
CA HIS A 52 -5.66 13.86 -0.91
C HIS A 52 -5.34 12.35 -0.96
N LEU A 53 -5.63 11.60 0.10
CA LEU A 53 -5.52 10.13 0.11
C LEU A 53 -6.43 9.50 -0.95
N ALA A 54 -7.69 9.91 -1.01
CA ALA A 54 -8.65 9.42 -1.99
C ALA A 54 -8.17 9.70 -3.43
N ALA A 55 -7.73 10.93 -3.70
CA ALA A 55 -7.20 11.32 -5.00
C ALA A 55 -5.94 10.52 -5.42
N LYS A 56 -5.24 9.93 -4.46
CA LYS A 56 -4.03 9.11 -4.68
C LYS A 56 -4.30 7.61 -4.67
N GLY A 57 -5.56 7.20 -4.73
CA GLY A 57 -5.96 5.80 -4.94
C GLY A 57 -6.16 5.00 -3.65
N PHE A 58 -6.24 5.65 -2.50
CA PHE A 58 -6.69 5.02 -1.25
C PHE A 58 -8.21 5.08 -1.12
N GLN A 59 -8.78 4.25 -0.25
CA GLN A 59 -10.18 4.30 0.16
C GLN A 59 -10.26 4.73 1.63
N PRO A 60 -10.22 6.04 1.93
CA PRO A 60 -10.27 6.51 3.30
C PRO A 60 -11.68 6.40 3.89
N THR A 61 -11.76 5.89 5.12
CA THR A 61 -12.96 5.92 5.96
C THR A 61 -12.73 6.93 7.08
N SER A 62 -13.38 8.09 7.01
CA SER A 62 -13.30 9.10 8.08
C SER A 62 -14.17 8.68 9.26
N ILE A 63 -13.57 8.59 10.46
CA ILE A 63 -14.24 8.24 11.71
C ILE A 63 -14.05 9.42 12.67
N ALA A 64 -15.12 10.17 12.91
CA ALA A 64 -15.08 11.31 13.81
C ALA A 64 -15.29 10.85 15.26
N THR A 65 -14.41 11.27 16.18
CA THR A 65 -14.52 10.96 17.61
C THR A 65 -13.99 12.12 18.45
N SER A 66 -14.70 12.47 19.53
CA SER A 66 -14.24 13.47 20.49
C SER A 66 -13.18 12.92 21.46
N ASP A 67 -12.99 11.60 21.50
CA ASP A 67 -12.02 10.94 22.37
C ASP A 67 -10.84 10.42 21.54
N MET A 68 -10.03 11.35 21.01
CA MET A 68 -8.84 11.02 20.23
C MET A 68 -7.71 10.48 21.10
N GLU A 69 -7.68 10.80 22.39
CA GLU A 69 -6.65 10.32 23.31
C GLU A 69 -6.74 8.80 23.46
N THR A 70 -7.95 8.26 23.69
CA THR A 70 -8.16 6.81 23.75
C THR A 70 -7.75 6.11 22.44
N ILE A 71 -8.04 6.71 21.28
CA ILE A 71 -7.62 6.14 19.98
C ILE A 71 -6.10 6.07 19.88
N LYS A 72 -5.40 7.16 20.23
CA LYS A 72 -3.93 7.21 20.18
C LYS A 72 -3.30 6.18 21.10
N GLN A 73 -3.81 6.06 22.33
CA GLN A 73 -3.36 5.06 23.29
C GLN A 73 -3.62 3.63 22.79
N GLN A 74 -4.81 3.37 22.23
CA GLN A 74 -5.17 2.06 21.66
C GLN A 74 -4.19 1.61 20.57
N TYR A 75 -3.73 2.54 19.74
CA TYR A 75 -2.78 2.26 18.66
C TYR A 75 -1.31 2.48 19.05
N GLY A 76 -1.03 2.77 20.32
CA GLY A 76 0.33 2.90 20.84
C GLY A 76 1.09 4.12 20.32
N VAL A 77 0.38 5.21 19.98
CA VAL A 77 0.98 6.48 19.58
C VAL A 77 1.58 7.16 20.82
N PRO A 78 2.90 7.40 20.87
CA PRO A 78 3.53 8.15 21.94
C PRO A 78 3.02 9.58 22.02
N GLY A 79 2.89 10.14 23.22
CA GLY A 79 2.34 11.48 23.42
C GLY A 79 3.15 12.60 22.75
N ASP A 80 4.47 12.41 22.62
CA ASP A 80 5.39 13.32 21.93
C ASP A 80 5.31 13.26 20.39
N LEU A 81 4.64 12.25 19.85
CA LEU A 81 4.37 12.11 18.41
C LEU A 81 2.91 12.41 18.03
N ALA A 82 2.07 12.75 19.01
CA ALA A 82 0.64 12.93 18.80
C ALA A 82 0.31 14.17 17.94
N SER A 83 -0.53 13.96 16.93
CA SER A 83 -1.05 14.96 16.00
C SER A 83 -2.58 15.03 16.05
N CYS A 84 -3.21 15.78 15.14
CA CYS A 84 -4.67 16.01 15.14
C CYS A 84 -5.51 14.78 14.76
N HIS A 85 -4.92 13.80 14.07
CA HIS A 85 -5.60 12.59 13.60
C HIS A 85 -4.65 11.39 13.58
N THR A 86 -5.24 10.21 13.64
CA THR A 86 -4.53 8.92 13.62
C THR A 86 -5.21 8.05 12.58
N ALA A 87 -4.46 7.59 11.59
CA ALA A 87 -4.95 6.70 10.56
C ALA A 87 -4.35 5.30 10.70
N VAL A 88 -5.11 4.29 10.29
CA VAL A 88 -4.71 2.88 10.39
C VAL A 88 -4.98 2.18 9.07
N ILE A 89 -3.95 1.50 8.57
CA ILE A 89 -3.98 0.73 7.34
C ILE A 89 -3.18 -0.56 7.52
N ASP A 90 -3.80 -1.70 7.21
CA ASP A 90 -3.28 -3.02 7.57
C ASP A 90 -2.89 -3.11 9.06
N LYS A 91 -1.60 -3.26 9.34
CA LYS A 91 -1.02 -3.29 10.70
C LYS A 91 -0.36 -1.97 11.10
N TYR A 92 -0.34 -0.98 10.21
CA TYR A 92 0.43 0.25 10.39
C TYR A 92 -0.43 1.40 10.88
N VAL A 93 0.16 2.18 11.77
CA VAL A 93 -0.36 3.46 12.26
C VAL A 93 0.29 4.59 11.48
N ILE A 94 -0.51 5.54 11.02
CA ILE A 94 -0.09 6.73 10.30
C ILE A 94 -0.56 7.93 11.13
N GLU A 95 0.38 8.61 11.77
CA GLU A 95 0.08 9.70 12.70
C GLU A 95 0.35 11.06 12.05
N GLY A 96 -0.66 11.92 12.00
CA GLY A 96 -0.53 13.25 11.38
C GLY A 96 -0.50 13.25 9.85
N HIS A 97 -0.10 14.39 9.27
CA HIS A 97 -0.17 14.68 7.83
C HIS A 97 0.94 13.99 6.99
N VAL A 98 1.14 12.69 7.21
CA VAL A 98 2.20 11.93 6.53
C VAL A 98 2.00 11.98 5.01
N PRO A 99 3.06 12.26 4.21
CA PRO A 99 2.97 12.26 2.76
C PRO A 99 2.51 10.91 2.21
N VAL A 100 1.63 10.93 1.22
CA VAL A 100 1.02 9.71 0.67
C VAL A 100 2.05 8.75 0.06
N GLU A 101 3.12 9.29 -0.51
CA GLU A 101 4.19 8.46 -1.08
C GLU A 101 4.99 7.70 -0.01
N ASP A 102 5.11 8.25 1.21
CA ASP A 102 5.72 7.53 2.34
C ASP A 102 4.81 6.42 2.86
N ILE A 103 3.48 6.63 2.86
CA ILE A 103 2.50 5.59 3.18
C ILE A 103 2.59 4.45 2.16
N LYS A 104 2.65 4.76 0.86
CA LYS A 104 2.83 3.74 -0.19
C LYS A 104 4.13 2.97 -0.01
N ARG A 105 5.24 3.67 0.27
CA ARG A 105 6.54 3.03 0.55
C ARG A 105 6.43 2.07 1.73
N LEU A 106 5.79 2.49 2.83
CA LEU A 106 5.56 1.65 4.00
C LEU A 106 4.81 0.36 3.66
N LEU A 107 3.78 0.44 2.81
CA LEU A 107 2.98 -0.71 2.40
C LEU A 107 3.71 -1.65 1.42
N VAL A 108 4.71 -1.16 0.70
CA VAL A 108 5.57 -1.97 -0.18
C VAL A 108 6.69 -2.62 0.62
N GLU A 109 7.46 -1.85 1.37
CA GLU A 109 8.65 -2.31 2.09
C GLU A 109 8.30 -3.16 3.32
N LYS A 110 7.15 -2.88 3.92
CA LYS A 110 6.61 -3.55 5.10
C LYS A 110 7.63 -3.76 6.25
N PRO A 111 8.35 -2.71 6.69
CA PRO A 111 9.33 -2.83 7.77
C PRO A 111 8.70 -3.30 9.10
N ASN A 112 9.54 -3.79 10.01
CA ASN A 112 9.09 -4.21 11.34
C ASN A 112 8.94 -3.00 12.29
N VAL A 113 7.91 -2.20 12.05
CA VAL A 113 7.55 -1.03 12.85
C VAL A 113 6.03 -1.00 13.06
N THR A 114 5.59 -0.26 14.08
CA THR A 114 4.17 0.00 14.32
C THR A 114 3.60 1.03 13.33
N GLY A 115 4.39 2.03 12.93
CA GLY A 115 3.87 3.15 12.14
C GLY A 115 4.87 4.24 11.80
N ILE A 116 4.39 5.31 11.19
CA ILE A 116 5.13 6.53 10.85
C ILE A 116 4.32 7.77 11.26
N ALA A 117 5.00 8.85 11.63
CA ALA A 117 4.39 10.06 12.22
C ALA A 117 5.01 11.35 11.67
N VAL A 118 4.24 12.43 11.60
CA VAL A 118 4.69 13.82 11.33
C VAL A 118 3.91 14.88 12.10
#